data_AF-A0A1Q3TZ77-F1
#
_entry.id   AF-A0A1Q3TZ77-F1
#
_cell.length_a   1.000
_cell.length_b   1.000
_cell.length_c   1.000
_cell.angle_alpha   90.00
_cell.angle_beta   90.00
_cell.angle_gamma   90.00
#
_symmetry.space_group_name_H-M   'P 1'
#
loop_
_entity.id
_entity.type
_entity.pdbx_description
1 polymer ?
#
loop_
_entity_poly.entity_id
_entity_poly.type
_entity_poly.pdbx_seq_one_letter_code
_entity_poly.pdbx_strand_id
1 'polypeptide(L)'
;MKNANHFFGSHNGSENFYRHNLSGLIYTDGVKELAEGCQAYWLINLIICHQCETQVRKESFQVWDLKRTQENVFSILATDGNHNRVTSQEIPFSDFPYDLATIWLVDGCLMLPSEY
;
A
#
# COMPACT_ATOMS: atom_id res chain seq x y z
N MET A 1 3.47 -3.35 -18.26
CA MET A 1 3.57 -3.42 -16.79
C MET A 1 2.27 -4.01 -16.25
N LYS A 2 2.33 -5.06 -15.44
CA LYS A 2 1.16 -5.68 -14.80
C LYS A 2 0.85 -4.96 -13.49
N ASN A 3 -0.38 -4.48 -13.31
CA ASN A 3 -0.82 -3.82 -12.08
C ASN A 3 -1.60 -4.80 -11.20
N ALA A 4 -1.19 -4.96 -9.95
CA ALA A 4 -1.86 -5.80 -8.97
C ALA A 4 -3.31 -5.38 -8.73
N ASN A 5 -3.62 -4.07 -8.78
CA ASN A 5 -4.99 -3.55 -8.59
C ASN A 5 -5.99 -3.99 -9.66
N HIS A 6 -5.55 -4.57 -10.78
CA HIS A 6 -6.46 -5.18 -11.75
C HIS A 6 -6.89 -6.61 -11.38
N PHE A 7 -6.19 -7.24 -10.44
CA PHE A 7 -6.39 -8.64 -10.02
C PHE A 7 -6.93 -8.75 -8.60
N PHE A 8 -6.76 -7.70 -7.79
CA PHE A 8 -7.25 -7.60 -6.41
C PHE A 8 -8.16 -6.37 -6.27
N GLY A 9 -9.16 -6.43 -5.39
CA GLY A 9 -10.09 -5.32 -5.18
C GLY A 9 -11.34 -5.36 -6.06
N SER A 10 -11.80 -6.57 -6.41
CA SER A 10 -13.09 -6.82 -7.10
C SER A 10 -14.32 -6.42 -6.26
N HIS A 11 -14.10 -6.02 -5.00
CA HIS A 11 -15.14 -5.70 -4.04
C HIS A 11 -15.48 -4.20 -4.12
N ASN A 12 -16.77 -3.88 -4.20
CA ASN A 12 -17.26 -2.50 -4.10
C ASN A 12 -17.36 -2.13 -2.61
N GLY A 13 -16.21 -1.92 -1.97
CA GLY A 13 -16.07 -1.73 -0.53
C GLY A 13 -15.65 -3.00 0.21
N SER A 14 -15.38 -2.87 1.51
CA SER A 14 -14.90 -3.96 2.38
C SER A 14 -15.97 -4.37 3.38
N GLU A 15 -16.21 -5.67 3.54
CA GLU A 15 -17.13 -6.20 4.54
C GLU A 15 -16.42 -6.45 5.88
N ASN A 16 -15.11 -6.71 5.84
CA ASN A 16 -14.28 -6.95 7.01
C ASN A 16 -13.15 -5.92 7.12
N PHE A 17 -12.72 -5.68 8.35
CA PHE A 17 -11.54 -4.86 8.64
C PHE A 17 -10.58 -5.67 9.51
N TYR A 18 -9.35 -5.79 9.06
CA TYR A 18 -8.30 -6.53 9.74
C TYR A 18 -7.38 -5.56 10.46
N ARG A 19 -7.05 -5.85 11.71
CA ARG A 19 -6.20 -4.97 12.52
C ARG A 19 -4.75 -5.44 12.50
N HIS A 20 -3.84 -4.52 12.21
CA HIS A 20 -2.42 -4.75 12.44
C HIS A 20 -2.08 -4.46 13.92
N ASN A 21 -1.73 -5.51 14.65
CA ASN A 21 -1.65 -5.48 16.12
C ASN A 21 -0.67 -4.45 16.70
N LEU A 22 0.46 -4.18 16.02
CA LEU A 22 1.51 -3.30 16.55
C LEU A 22 1.27 -1.81 16.25
N SER A 23 0.62 -1.49 15.13
CA SER A 23 0.39 -0.10 14.71
C SER A 23 -1.01 0.40 15.04
N GLY A 24 -1.94 -0.52 15.31
CA GLY A 24 -3.35 -0.19 15.49
C GLY A 24 -4.09 0.15 14.20
N LEU A 25 -3.38 0.25 13.07
CA LEU A 25 -3.94 0.47 11.75
C LEU A 25 -4.79 -0.73 11.33
N ILE A 26 -5.81 -0.45 10.51
CA ILE A 26 -6.68 -1.46 9.93
C ILE A 26 -6.47 -1.55 8.42
N TYR A 27 -6.89 -2.66 7.81
CA TYR A 27 -6.86 -2.83 6.36
C TYR A 27 -8.07 -3.61 5.86
N THR A 28 -8.44 -3.38 4.61
CA THR A 28 -9.61 -3.97 3.93
C THR A 28 -9.36 -5.40 3.44
N ASP A 29 -10.43 -6.05 3.01
CA ASP A 29 -10.39 -7.36 2.33
C ASP A 29 -9.49 -7.33 1.09
N GLY A 30 -9.60 -6.31 0.23
CA GLY A 30 -8.75 -6.19 -0.97
C GLY A 30 -7.26 -6.09 -0.66
N VAL A 31 -6.88 -5.33 0.38
CA VAL A 31 -5.48 -5.25 0.82
C VAL A 31 -5.01 -6.57 1.39
N LYS A 32 -5.85 -7.28 2.16
CA LYS A 32 -5.54 -8.61 2.67
C LYS A 32 -5.31 -9.61 1.54
N GLU A 33 -6.22 -9.65 0.57
CA GLU A 33 -6.12 -10.54 -0.60
C GLU A 33 -4.85 -10.27 -1.41
N LEU A 34 -4.51 -9.00 -1.64
CA LEU A 34 -3.27 -8.62 -2.31
C LEU A 34 -2.06 -9.12 -1.51
N ALA A 35 -2.04 -8.90 -0.20
CA ALA A 35 -0.94 -9.32 0.67
C ALA A 35 -0.79 -10.85 0.74
N GLU A 36 -1.89 -11.60 0.82
CA GLU A 36 -1.87 -13.07 0.83
C GLU A 36 -1.49 -13.64 -0.55
N GLY A 37 -2.14 -13.18 -1.61
CA GLY A 37 -1.93 -13.66 -2.97
C GLY A 37 -0.55 -13.33 -3.54
N CYS A 38 0.04 -12.20 -3.12
CA CYS A 38 1.38 -11.79 -3.54
C CYS A 38 2.47 -12.12 -2.51
N GLN A 39 2.12 -12.72 -1.36
CA GLN A 39 3.01 -12.86 -0.20
C GLN A 39 3.66 -11.52 0.22
N ALA A 40 2.91 -10.43 0.08
CA ALA A 40 3.39 -9.05 0.16
C ALA A 40 3.05 -8.35 1.48
N TYR A 41 2.96 -9.07 2.60
CA TYR A 41 2.78 -8.47 3.93
C TYR A 41 3.90 -7.48 4.30
N TRP A 42 5.08 -7.63 3.67
CA TRP A 42 6.18 -6.68 3.78
C TRP A 42 5.76 -5.27 3.31
N LEU A 43 4.84 -5.14 2.34
CA LEU A 43 4.38 -3.86 1.82
C LEU A 43 3.53 -3.12 2.87
N ILE A 44 2.64 -3.84 3.55
CA ILE A 44 1.87 -3.33 4.69
C ILE A 44 2.83 -2.88 5.79
N ASN A 45 3.79 -3.72 6.17
CA ASN A 45 4.79 -3.39 7.18
C ASN A 45 5.63 -2.17 6.80
N LEU A 46 6.01 -2.04 5.53
CA LEU A 46 6.74 -0.89 5.02
C LEU A 46 5.95 0.40 5.21
N ILE A 47 4.67 0.42 4.80
CA ILE A 47 3.80 1.60 4.97
C ILE A 47 3.66 1.96 6.45
N ILE A 48 3.52 0.95 7.32
CA ILE A 48 3.44 1.12 8.77
C ILE A 48 4.74 1.73 9.34
N CYS A 49 5.91 1.24 8.92
CA CYS A 49 7.19 1.79 9.35
C CYS A 49 7.32 3.28 8.99
N HIS A 50 6.82 3.70 7.83
CA HIS A 50 6.80 5.11 7.44
C HIS A 50 5.89 5.97 8.33
N GLN A 51 4.88 5.39 9.00
CA GLN A 51 4.05 6.14 9.95
C GLN A 51 4.80 6.53 11.23
N CYS A 52 6.02 6.04 11.45
CA CYS A 52 6.90 6.55 12.49
C CYS A 52 7.41 7.98 12.18
N GLU A 53 7.39 8.39 10.91
CA GLU A 53 7.76 9.74 10.51
C GLU A 53 6.56 10.69 10.62
N THR A 54 6.70 11.73 11.45
CA THR A 54 5.63 12.72 11.69
C THR A 54 5.13 13.39 10.41
N GLN A 55 6.02 13.61 9.44
CA GLN A 55 5.68 14.22 8.15
C GLN A 55 4.77 13.35 7.28
N VAL A 56 4.87 12.02 7.42
CA VAL A 56 4.01 11.07 6.72
C VAL A 56 2.71 10.93 7.48
N ARG A 57 2.78 10.65 8.79
CA ARG A 57 1.61 10.38 9.64
C ARG A 57 0.61 11.54 9.73
N LYS A 58 1.07 12.79 9.56
CA LYS A 58 0.18 13.96 9.60
C LYS A 58 -0.78 14.05 8.40
N GLU A 59 -0.46 13.36 7.30
CA GLU A 59 -1.30 13.34 6.10
C GLU A 59 -2.45 12.35 6.32
N SER A 60 -3.69 12.87 6.33
CA SER A 60 -4.91 12.08 6.56
C SER A 60 -5.24 11.15 5.39
N PHE A 61 -4.78 11.51 4.20
CA PHE A 61 -4.90 10.72 2.98
C PHE A 61 -3.53 10.52 2.36
N GLN A 62 -3.14 9.27 2.15
CA GLN A 62 -1.85 8.93 1.55
C GLN A 62 -2.05 7.92 0.43
N VAL A 63 -1.43 8.18 -0.72
CA VAL A 63 -1.38 7.25 -1.86
C VAL A 63 0.02 6.65 -1.94
N TRP A 64 0.10 5.33 -1.78
CA TRP A 64 1.34 4.56 -1.85
C TRP A 64 1.42 3.81 -3.18
N ASP A 65 2.26 4.32 -4.08
CA ASP A 65 2.50 3.74 -5.40
C ASP A 65 3.81 2.95 -5.41
N LEU A 66 3.69 1.62 -5.48
CA LEU A 66 4.80 0.70 -5.70
C LEU A 66 5.00 0.51 -7.21
N LYS A 67 6.24 0.63 -7.67
CA LYS A 67 6.61 0.48 -9.08
C LYS A 67 7.93 -0.30 -9.24
N ARG A 68 7.91 -1.33 -10.07
CA ARG A 68 9.12 -2.05 -10.50
C ARG A 68 9.93 -1.12 -11.41
N THR A 69 11.19 -0.91 -11.06
CA THR A 69 12.11 -0.07 -11.83
C THR A 69 12.96 -0.92 -12.77
N GLN A 70 13.45 -2.06 -12.29
CA GLN A 70 14.26 -3.01 -13.07
C GLN A 70 14.27 -4.38 -12.41
N GLU A 71 13.95 -5.45 -13.14
CA GLU A 71 13.96 -6.83 -12.62
C GLU A 71 13.32 -6.92 -11.23
N ASN A 72 14.06 -7.22 -10.16
CA ASN A 72 13.53 -7.33 -8.80
C ASN A 72 13.66 -6.04 -7.96
N VAL A 73 14.05 -4.93 -8.58
CA VAL A 73 14.17 -3.62 -7.94
C VAL A 73 12.87 -2.85 -8.08
N PHE A 74 12.43 -2.23 -6.99
CA PHE A 74 11.23 -1.42 -6.95
C PHE A 74 11.51 -0.06 -6.32
N SER A 75 10.63 0.90 -6.58
CA SER A 75 10.51 2.12 -5.81
C SER A 75 9.08 2.24 -5.29
N ILE A 76 8.93 2.82 -4.11
CA ILE A 76 7.64 3.18 -3.56
C ILE A 76 7.59 4.69 -3.30
N LEU A 77 6.50 5.31 -3.71
CA LEU A 77 6.26 6.74 -3.58
C LEU A 77 4.98 6.96 -2.76
N ALA A 78 5.05 7.80 -1.73
CA ALA A 78 3.89 8.27 -1.00
C ALA A 78 3.53 9.70 -1.44
N THR A 79 2.27 9.95 -1.75
CA THR A 79 1.71 11.30 -1.98
C THR A 79 0.53 11.58 -1.07
N ASP A 80 0.15 12.85 -0.92
CA ASP A 80 -0.94 13.33 -0.05
C ASP A 80 -2.36 13.22 -0.70
N GLY A 81 -2.49 12.53 -1.83
CA GLY A 81 -3.72 12.50 -2.63
C GLY A 81 -3.93 13.70 -3.55
N ASN A 82 -3.17 14.79 -3.39
CA ASN A 82 -3.15 15.95 -4.29
C ASN A 82 -1.89 15.96 -5.17
N HIS A 83 -1.27 14.79 -5.35
CA HIS A 83 -0.01 14.59 -6.08
C HIS A 83 1.22 15.30 -5.46
N ASN A 84 1.13 15.82 -4.23
CA ASN A 84 2.31 16.32 -3.55
C ASN A 84 3.08 15.15 -2.95
N ARG A 85 4.37 15.06 -3.24
CA ARG A 85 5.24 14.00 -2.71
C ARG A 85 5.46 14.19 -1.21
N VAL A 86 5.20 13.12 -0.47
CA VAL A 86 5.39 13.04 0.99
C VAL A 86 6.71 12.35 1.32
N THR A 87 6.90 11.13 0.81
CA THR A 87 8.15 10.37 0.97
C THR A 87 8.34 9.40 -0.19
N SER A 88 9.54 8.83 -0.32
CA SER A 88 9.79 7.73 -1.24
C SER A 88 10.91 6.84 -0.72
N GLN A 89 10.87 5.57 -1.09
CA GLN A 89 11.90 4.61 -0.74
C GLN A 89 12.23 3.72 -1.94
N GLU A 90 13.51 3.43 -2.12
CA GLU A 90 13.95 2.37 -3.04
C GLU A 90 13.96 1.03 -2.32
N ILE A 91 13.54 -0.01 -3.03
CA ILE A 91 13.49 -1.39 -2.59
C ILE A 91 14.48 -2.16 -3.48
N PRO A 92 15.70 -2.42 -3.00
CA PRO A 92 16.76 -3.03 -3.81
C PRO A 92 16.40 -4.43 -4.32
N PHE A 93 15.50 -5.13 -3.65
CA PHE A 93 15.05 -6.45 -4.03
C PHE A 93 13.66 -6.77 -3.47
N SER A 94 12.78 -7.30 -4.32
CA SER A 94 11.52 -7.95 -3.94
C SER A 94 11.12 -8.98 -5.00
N ASP A 95 10.50 -10.07 -4.56
CA ASP A 95 9.90 -11.11 -5.37
C ASP A 95 8.42 -10.82 -5.71
N PHE A 96 7.94 -9.60 -5.45
CA PHE A 96 6.56 -9.20 -5.74
C PHE A 96 6.20 -9.52 -7.21
N PRO A 97 5.09 -10.21 -7.49
CA PRO A 97 4.84 -10.80 -8.80
C PRO A 97 4.35 -9.80 -9.87
N TYR A 98 3.95 -8.60 -9.46
CA TYR A 98 3.43 -7.55 -10.35
C TYR A 98 4.43 -6.40 -10.51
N ASP A 99 4.20 -5.52 -11.48
CA ASP A 99 5.07 -4.36 -11.73
C ASP A 99 4.58 -3.11 -11.01
N LEU A 100 3.28 -3.03 -10.71
CA LEU A 100 2.64 -1.89 -10.09
C LEU A 100 1.69 -2.37 -8.99
N ALA A 101 1.59 -1.60 -7.91
CA ALA A 101 0.52 -1.71 -6.94
C ALA A 101 0.28 -0.34 -6.29
N THR A 102 -0.97 0.02 -6.08
CA THR A 102 -1.37 1.24 -5.38
C THR A 102 -2.20 0.86 -4.16
N ILE A 103 -1.82 1.37 -2.99
CA ILE A 103 -2.56 1.22 -1.73
C ILE A 103 -2.80 2.61 -1.15
N TRP A 104 -4.00 2.87 -0.67
CA TRP A 104 -4.34 4.11 0.02
C TRP A 104 -4.31 3.89 1.52
N LEU A 105 -3.80 4.85 2.28
CA LEU A 105 -3.98 4.95 3.72
C LEU A 105 -4.87 6.16 4.00
N VAL A 106 -6.09 5.91 4.46
CA VAL A 106 -7.06 6.96 4.77
C VAL A 106 -7.50 6.81 6.22
N ASP A 107 -7.26 7.85 7.03
CA ASP A 107 -7.67 7.90 8.45
C ASP A 107 -7.34 6.63 9.25
N GLY A 108 -6.18 6.01 8.96
CA GLY A 108 -5.71 4.81 9.64
C GLY A 108 -6.18 3.48 9.04
N CYS A 109 -6.88 3.51 7.91
CA CYS A 109 -7.32 2.34 7.15
C CYS A 109 -6.56 2.20 5.82
N LEU A 110 -5.88 1.08 5.63
CA LEU A 110 -5.28 0.71 4.34
C LEU A 110 -6.33 0.07 3.43
N MET A 111 -6.46 0.57 2.22
CA MET A 111 -7.45 0.09 1.25
C MET A 111 -6.93 0.15 -0.18
N LEU A 112 -7.53 -0.63 -1.07
CA LEU A 112 -7.30 -0.46 -2.50
C LEU A 112 -8.14 0.71 -3.04
N PRO A 113 -7.71 1.38 -4.13
CA PRO A 113 -8.46 2.49 -4.74
C PRO A 113 -9.90 2.16 -5.14
N SER A 114 -10.21 0.89 -5.43
CA SER A 114 -11.56 0.44 -5.77
C SER A 114 -12.49 0.28 -4.56
N GLU A 115 -11.95 0.35 -3.34
CA GLU A 115 -12.69 0.15 -2.09
C GLU A 115 -13.00 1.46 -1.34
N TYR A 116 -12.59 2.61 -1.89
CA TYR A 116 -12.88 3.96 -1.39
C TYR A 116 -14.07 4.56 -2.12
#